data_AF-A0A7C5ZQJ8-F1
#
_entry.id   AF-A0A7C5ZQJ8-F1
#
_cell.length_a   1.000
_cell.length_b   1.000
_cell.length_c   1.000
_cell.angle_alpha   90.00
_cell.angle_beta   90.00
_cell.angle_gamma   90.00
#
_symmetry.space_group_name_H-M   'P 1'
#
loop_
_entity.id
_entity.type
_entity.pdbx_description
1 polymer ?
#
loop_
_entity_poly.entity_id
_entity_poly.type
_entity_poly.pdbx_seq_one_letter_code
_entity_poly.pdbx_strand_id
1 'polypeptide(L)'
;GSILVLLGSIIRVICLGYLGVKSRDEIPNIANLITAGPYKYSRNPVYIANTIIATGFVITAFGGYGMIVTVLVSLITVIIYISFYNFLVIPSEEKFLEEKFGQEYLEYKQNVPRWLINFKNIEEKGRFRFLPVFRTEYWTWIIIIALYLIILVKGKIIKI
;
A
#
# COMPACT_ATOMS: atom_id res chain seq x y z
N GLY A 1 -15.73 -3.06 6.55
CA GLY A 1 -14.47 -3.75 6.22
C GLY A 1 -14.27 -3.88 4.72
N SER A 2 -15.11 -4.65 4.03
CA SER A 2 -14.93 -4.95 2.60
C SER A 2 -14.82 -3.75 1.65
N ILE A 3 -15.55 -2.67 1.92
CA ILE A 3 -15.40 -1.42 1.14
C ILE A 3 -13.97 -0.88 1.23
N LEU A 4 -13.36 -0.90 2.42
CA LEU A 4 -11.97 -0.46 2.60
C LEU A 4 -10.99 -1.41 1.90
N VAL A 5 -11.23 -2.72 1.95
CA VAL A 5 -10.42 -3.68 1.19
C VAL A 5 -10.46 -3.36 -0.31
N LEU A 6 -11.65 -3.12 -0.85
CA LEU A 6 -11.83 -2.78 -2.27
C LEU A 6 -11.13 -1.46 -2.63
N LEU A 7 -11.40 -0.39 -1.88
CA LEU A 7 -10.79 0.93 -2.12
C LEU A 7 -9.26 0.88 -1.99
N GLY A 8 -8.76 0.21 -0.95
CA GLY A 8 -7.34 0.00 -0.75
C GLY A 8 -6.72 -0.77 -1.92
N SER A 9 -7.35 -1.84 -2.40
CA SER A 9 -6.87 -2.60 -3.56
C SER A 9 -6.87 -1.77 -4.85
N ILE A 10 -7.87 -0.92 -5.08
CA ILE A 10 -7.91 -0.01 -6.23
C ILE A 10 -6.73 0.97 -6.16
N ILE A 11 -6.52 1.63 -5.01
CA ILE A 11 -5.39 2.55 -4.83
C ILE A 11 -4.07 1.81 -5.07
N ARG A 12 -3.94 0.60 -4.52
CA ARG A 12 -2.73 -0.23 -4.65
C ARG A 12 -2.43 -0.58 -6.11
N VAL A 13 -3.44 -1.00 -6.86
CA VAL A 13 -3.37 -1.28 -8.31
C VAL A 13 -2.90 -0.05 -9.09
N ILE A 14 -3.47 1.13 -8.77
CA ILE A 14 -3.06 2.39 -9.39
C ILE A 14 -1.58 2.66 -9.10
N CYS A 15 -1.15 2.55 -7.84
CA CYS A 15 0.24 2.77 -7.46
C CYS A 15 1.21 1.85 -8.20
N LEU A 16 0.91 0.55 -8.28
CA LEU A 16 1.75 -0.40 -9.00
C LEU A 16 1.79 -0.13 -10.50
N GLY A 17 0.69 0.38 -11.08
CA GLY A 17 0.67 0.76 -12.48
C GLY A 17 1.64 1.90 -12.80
N TYR A 18 1.93 2.78 -11.84
CA TYR A 18 2.95 3.83 -11.98
C TYR A 18 4.36 3.33 -11.69
N LEU A 19 4.57 2.45 -10.70
CA LEU A 19 5.90 1.88 -10.40
C LEU A 19 6.44 0.98 -11.51
N GLY A 20 5.56 0.28 -12.24
CA GLY A 20 5.98 -0.76 -13.17
C GLY A 20 6.46 -2.03 -12.44
N VAL A 21 7.00 -2.98 -13.20
CA VAL A 21 7.30 -4.32 -12.69
C VAL A 21 8.43 -4.24 -11.65
N LYS A 22 8.10 -4.36 -10.36
CA LYS A 22 9.02 -4.90 -9.35
C LYS A 22 8.99 -6.42 -9.53
N SER A 23 9.75 -6.96 -10.49
CA SER A 23 9.96 -8.42 -10.55
C SER A 23 10.66 -8.79 -9.25
N ARG A 24 10.14 -9.78 -8.52
CA ARG A 24 10.74 -10.23 -7.24
C ARG A 24 12.18 -10.76 -7.40
N ASP A 25 12.58 -11.06 -8.64
CA ASP A 25 13.84 -11.72 -8.99
C ASP A 25 14.76 -10.87 -9.91
N GLU A 26 14.35 -9.67 -10.30
CA GLU A 26 15.21 -8.74 -11.05
C GLU A 26 15.31 -7.45 -10.27
N ILE A 27 16.54 -6.96 -10.06
CA ILE A 27 16.79 -5.62 -9.53
C ILE A 27 15.82 -4.67 -10.24
N PRO A 28 14.92 -3.99 -9.52
CA PRO A 28 13.95 -3.11 -10.16
C PRO A 28 14.74 -2.13 -11.02
N ASN A 29 14.66 -2.30 -12.34
CA ASN A 29 15.23 -1.35 -13.27
C ASN A 29 14.26 -0.15 -13.29
N ILE A 30 14.14 0.51 -12.13
CA ILE A 30 13.54 1.82 -11.95
C ILE A 30 14.50 2.74 -12.71
N ALA A 31 14.34 2.78 -14.02
CA ALA A 31 15.21 3.57 -14.89
C ALA A 31 15.06 5.07 -14.55
N ASN A 32 13.88 5.46 -14.07
CA ASN A 32 13.54 6.85 -13.76
C ASN A 32 12.77 6.93 -12.43
N LEU A 33 12.97 8.03 -11.69
CA LEU A 33 12.17 8.35 -10.52
C LEU A 33 10.70 8.56 -10.92
N ILE A 34 9.77 7.96 -10.17
CA ILE A 34 8.32 8.08 -10.40
C ILE A 34 7.74 9.08 -9.41
N THR A 35 7.20 10.18 -9.92
CA THR A 35 6.54 11.25 -9.15
C THR A 35 5.10 11.50 -9.62
N ALA A 36 4.63 10.80 -10.65
CA ALA A 36 3.27 10.94 -11.19
C ALA A 36 2.22 10.08 -10.45
N GLY A 37 0.95 10.44 -10.63
CA GLY A 37 -0.16 9.68 -10.05
C GLY A 37 -0.18 9.76 -8.52
N PRO A 38 -0.41 8.65 -7.79
CA PRO A 38 -0.42 8.66 -6.32
C PRO A 38 0.89 9.16 -5.68
N TYR A 39 2.01 9.00 -6.38
CA TYR A 39 3.35 9.44 -5.93
C TYR A 39 3.48 10.96 -5.86
N LYS A 40 2.62 11.71 -6.55
CA LYS A 40 2.54 13.17 -6.42
C LYS A 40 2.14 13.61 -5.01
N TYR A 41 1.26 12.83 -4.39
CA TYR A 41 0.63 13.20 -3.14
C TYR A 41 1.40 12.71 -1.93
N SER A 42 1.95 11.50 -2.02
CA SER A 42 2.70 10.83 -0.98
C SER A 42 3.85 10.07 -1.60
N ARG A 43 5.00 10.01 -0.92
CA ARG A 43 6.12 9.19 -1.38
C ARG A 43 5.88 7.69 -1.23
N ASN A 44 4.95 7.29 -0.36
CA ASN A 44 4.72 5.87 -0.02
C ASN A 44 3.23 5.47 -0.14
N PRO A 45 2.56 5.73 -1.27
CA PRO A 45 1.12 5.54 -1.41
C PRO A 45 0.72 4.06 -1.42
N VAL A 46 1.62 3.15 -1.83
CA VAL A 46 1.40 1.69 -1.74
C VAL A 46 1.24 1.23 -0.29
N TYR A 47 2.01 1.80 0.64
CA TYR A 47 1.94 1.40 2.04
C TYR A 47 0.70 1.95 2.73
N ILE A 48 0.21 3.12 2.30
CA ILE A 48 -1.10 3.63 2.69
C ILE A 48 -2.19 2.66 2.23
N ALA A 49 -2.16 2.24 0.96
CA ALA A 49 -3.11 1.27 0.42
C ALA A 49 -3.07 -0.07 1.17
N ASN A 50 -1.88 -0.61 1.45
CA ASN A 50 -1.72 -1.84 2.24
C ASN A 50 -2.31 -1.70 3.65
N THR A 51 -2.09 -0.55 4.31
CA THR A 51 -2.65 -0.28 5.64
C THR A 51 -4.18 -0.25 5.58
N ILE A 52 -4.76 0.41 4.57
CA ILE A 52 -6.23 0.45 4.36
C ILE A 52 -6.79 -0.97 4.14
N ILE A 53 -6.13 -1.79 3.31
CA ILE A 53 -6.53 -3.18 3.06
C ILE A 53 -6.50 -3.99 4.36
N ALA A 54 -5.40 -3.92 5.12
CA ALA A 54 -5.25 -4.65 6.38
C ALA A 54 -6.32 -4.25 7.41
N THR A 55 -6.57 -2.95 7.59
CA THR A 55 -7.64 -2.45 8.45
C THR A 55 -9.02 -2.90 7.95
N GLY A 56 -9.24 -2.91 6.63
CA GLY A 56 -10.46 -3.43 6.02
C GLY A 56 -10.73 -4.89 6.36
N PHE A 57 -9.70 -5.74 6.32
CA PHE A 57 -9.80 -7.15 6.74
C PHE A 57 -10.11 -7.30 8.21
N VAL A 58 -9.42 -6.54 9.07
CA VAL A 58 -9.65 -6.56 10.52
C VAL A 58 -11.09 -6.18 10.85
N ILE A 59 -11.61 -5.11 10.25
CA ILE A 59 -13.02 -4.72 10.46
C ILE A 59 -13.97 -5.83 10.00
N THR A 60 -13.69 -6.48 8.86
CA THR A 60 -14.53 -7.59 8.38
C THR A 60 -14.47 -8.80 9.32
N ALA A 61 -13.29 -9.14 9.83
CA ALA A 61 -13.08 -10.33 10.67
C ALA A 61 -13.56 -10.16 12.12
N PHE A 62 -13.57 -8.92 12.63
CA PHE A 62 -13.89 -8.59 14.01
C PHE A 62 -15.21 -7.84 14.20
N GLY A 63 -15.89 -7.42 13.13
CA GLY A 63 -17.12 -6.63 13.21
C GLY A 63 -18.26 -7.26 14.03
N GLY A 64 -18.28 -8.60 14.16
CA GLY A 64 -19.25 -9.33 14.99
C GLY A 64 -18.94 -9.35 16.51
N TYR A 65 -17.75 -8.91 16.93
CA TYR A 65 -17.30 -8.95 18.33
C TYR A 65 -17.61 -7.66 19.11
N GLY A 66 -18.42 -6.78 18.53
CA GLY A 66 -18.79 -5.48 19.11
C GLY A 66 -17.91 -4.33 18.65
N MET A 67 -18.45 -3.11 18.75
CA MET A 67 -17.84 -1.90 18.20
C MET A 67 -16.50 -1.56 18.88
N ILE A 68 -16.43 -1.66 20.21
CA ILE A 68 -15.21 -1.31 20.98
C ILE A 68 -14.03 -2.19 20.56
N VAL A 69 -14.22 -3.51 20.54
CA VAL A 69 -13.19 -4.47 20.12
C VAL A 69 -12.76 -4.19 18.68
N THR A 70 -13.72 -3.98 17.78
CA THR A 70 -13.44 -3.71 16.37
C THR A 70 -12.60 -2.44 16.20
N VAL A 71 -12.93 -1.36 16.91
CA VAL A 71 -12.20 -0.09 16.84
C VAL A 71 -10.78 -0.24 17.41
N LEU A 72 -10.63 -0.86 18.58
CA LEU A 72 -9.31 -1.05 19.21
C LEU A 72 -8.37 -1.87 18.34
N VAL A 73 -8.82 -3.03 17.84
CA VAL A 73 -7.99 -3.89 16.98
C VAL A 73 -7.67 -3.19 15.65
N SER A 74 -8.60 -2.41 15.09
CA SER A 74 -8.36 -1.61 13.88
C SER A 74 -7.28 -0.54 14.10
N LEU A 75 -7.33 0.18 15.22
CA LEU A 75 -6.35 1.20 15.58
C LEU A 75 -4.96 0.59 15.79
N ILE A 76 -4.88 -0.53 16.53
CA ILE A 76 -3.64 -1.29 16.73
C ILE A 76 -3.06 -1.71 15.38
N THR A 77 -3.90 -2.18 14.46
CA THR A 77 -3.48 -2.58 13.11
C THR A 77 -2.86 -1.42 12.34
N VAL A 78 -3.48 -0.25 12.36
CA VAL A 78 -2.94 0.96 11.72
C VAL A 78 -1.59 1.33 12.32
N ILE A 79 -1.47 1.35 13.65
CA ILE A 79 -0.22 1.68 14.35
C ILE A 79 0.90 0.71 13.98
N ILE A 80 0.62 -0.60 13.98
CA ILE A 80 1.60 -1.64 13.63
C ILE A 80 2.08 -1.45 12.19
N TYR A 81 1.17 -1.30 11.23
CA TYR A 81 1.53 -1.18 9.82
C TYR A 81 2.32 0.10 9.53
N ILE A 82 1.86 1.24 10.04
CA ILE A 82 2.57 2.51 9.87
C ILE A 82 3.96 2.44 10.52
N SER A 83 4.07 1.90 11.74
CA SER A 83 5.36 1.78 12.43
C SER A 83 6.30 0.85 11.69
N PHE A 84 5.82 -0.33 11.29
CA PHE A 84 6.58 -1.30 10.52
C PHE A 84 7.19 -0.67 9.26
N TYR A 85 6.35 -0.03 8.44
CA TYR A 85 6.84 0.62 7.22
C TYR A 85 7.75 1.81 7.51
N ASN A 86 7.40 2.66 8.48
CA ASN A 86 8.15 3.87 8.77
C ASN A 86 9.55 3.62 9.33
N PHE A 87 9.72 2.55 10.11
CA PHE A 87 11.00 2.25 10.77
C PHE A 87 11.82 1.18 10.05
N LEU A 88 11.19 0.21 9.39
CA LEU A 88 11.91 -0.94 8.82
C LEU A 88 12.04 -0.90 7.30
N VAL A 89 11.03 -0.38 6.59
CA VAL A 89 10.97 -0.50 5.13
C VAL A 89 11.37 0.81 4.45
N ILE A 90 10.67 1.90 4.76
CA ILE A 90 10.83 3.19 4.11
C ILE A 90 12.27 3.72 4.24
N PRO A 91 12.96 3.67 5.40
CA PRO A 91 14.32 4.20 5.49
C PRO A 91 15.30 3.52 4.53
N SER A 92 15.14 2.21 4.34
CA SER A 92 15.97 1.45 3.38
C SER A 92 15.63 1.82 1.94
N GLU A 93 14.34 1.97 1.59
CA GLU A 93 13.94 2.40 0.25
C GLU A 93 14.38 3.85 -0.03
N GLU A 94 14.24 4.78 0.93
CA GLU A 94 14.67 6.17 0.77
C GLU A 94 16.18 6.26 0.56
N LYS A 95 16.97 5.50 1.33
CA LYS A 95 18.43 5.46 1.15
C LYS A 95 18.82 4.96 -0.24
N PHE A 96 18.20 3.87 -0.71
CA PHE A 96 18.42 3.36 -2.06
C PHE A 96 18.05 4.38 -3.15
N LEU A 97 16.95 5.11 -2.97
CA LEU A 97 16.52 6.14 -3.92
C LEU A 97 17.44 7.38 -3.90
N GLU A 98 17.95 7.77 -2.73
CA GLU A 98 18.96 8.83 -2.58
C GLU A 98 20.26 8.45 -3.29
N GLU A 99 20.74 7.21 -3.09
CA GLU A 99 21.96 6.71 -3.76
C GLU A 99 21.78 6.61 -5.29
N LYS A 100 20.60 6.22 -5.76
CA LYS A 100 20.35 5.98 -7.19
C LYS A 100 20.04 7.25 -7.99
N PHE A 101 19.25 8.16 -7.44
CA PHE A 101 18.73 9.35 -8.15
C PHE A 101 19.32 10.67 -7.62
N GLY A 102 20.05 10.64 -6.51
CA GLY A 102 20.74 11.80 -5.96
C GLY A 102 19.82 13.00 -5.77
N GLN A 103 20.22 14.13 -6.37
CA GLN A 103 19.55 15.42 -6.22
C GLN A 103 18.08 15.40 -6.65
N GLU A 104 17.75 14.64 -7.71
CA GLU A 104 16.37 14.53 -8.19
C GLU A 104 15.43 13.96 -7.12
N TYR A 105 15.89 12.94 -6.38
CA TYR A 105 15.10 12.37 -5.30
C TYR A 105 15.07 13.27 -4.05
N LEU A 106 16.15 14.00 -3.75
CA LEU A 106 16.17 14.95 -2.64
C LEU A 106 15.16 16.09 -2.84
N GLU A 107 15.05 16.63 -4.06
CA GLU A 107 14.06 17.64 -4.40
C GLU A 107 12.63 17.10 -4.30
N TYR A 108 12.40 15.88 -4.78
CA TYR A 108 11.12 15.20 -4.59
C TYR A 108 10.78 14.98 -3.11
N LYS A 109 11.77 14.57 -2.29
CA LYS A 109 11.63 14.35 -0.85
C LYS A 109 11.30 15.61 -0.07
N GLN A 110 11.81 16.77 -0.48
CA GLN A 110 11.47 18.07 0.11
C GLN A 110 10.05 18.51 -0.22
N ASN A 111 9.56 18.17 -1.42
CA ASN A 111 8.26 18.63 -1.89
C ASN A 111 7.11 17.69 -1.55
N VAL A 112 7.36 16.38 -1.40
CA VAL A 112 6.31 15.39 -1.14
C VAL A 112 6.52 14.75 0.23
N PRO A 113 5.51 14.76 1.11
CA PRO A 113 5.61 14.12 2.42
C PRO A 113 5.65 12.59 2.31
N ARG A 114 6.11 11.95 3.37
CA ARG A 114 6.24 10.49 3.43
C ARG A 114 4.89 9.76 3.39
N TRP A 115 3.89 10.29 4.12
CA TRP A 115 2.60 9.64 4.37
C TRP A 115 1.38 10.54 4.09
N LEU A 116 1.49 11.84 4.36
CA LEU A 116 0.37 12.78 4.17
C LEU A 116 0.10 13.04 2.69
N ILE A 117 -1.06 13.59 2.37
CA ILE A 117 -1.40 14.03 1.02
C ILE A 117 -0.94 15.48 0.87
N ASN A 118 -0.05 15.73 -0.07
CA ASN A 118 0.32 17.08 -0.47
C ASN A 118 -0.27 17.41 -1.85
N PHE A 119 -0.92 18.57 -1.96
CA PHE A 119 -1.49 19.08 -3.19
C PHE A 119 -0.57 20.08 -3.91
N LYS A 120 0.69 20.22 -3.48
CA LYS A 120 1.69 20.98 -4.23
C LYS A 120 1.80 20.45 -5.66
N ASN A 121 1.87 21.38 -6.60
CA ASN A 121 2.13 21.02 -7.97
C ASN A 121 3.63 20.78 -8.12
N ILE A 122 3.99 19.54 -8.46
CA ILE A 122 5.36 19.13 -8.75
C ILE A 122 5.40 18.60 -10.19
N GLU A 123 6.60 18.52 -10.76
CA GLU A 123 6.79 17.84 -12.03
C GLU A 123 6.41 16.36 -11.90
N GLU A 124 5.50 15.90 -12.78
CA GLU A 124 5.02 14.52 -12.81
C GLU A 124 5.86 13.69 -13.78
N LYS A 125 6.60 12.73 -13.25
CA LYS A 125 7.44 11.79 -14.01
C LYS A 125 6.86 10.39 -13.90
N GLY A 126 6.70 9.73 -15.03
CA GLY A 126 6.15 8.38 -15.15
C GLY A 126 4.77 8.34 -15.82
N ARG A 127 4.37 7.15 -16.25
CA ARG A 127 3.07 6.90 -16.90
C ARG A 127 2.48 5.61 -16.37
N PHE A 128 1.16 5.58 -16.24
CA PHE A 128 0.44 4.37 -15.85
C PHE A 128 0.62 3.27 -16.90
N ARG A 129 0.94 2.05 -16.44
CA ARG A 129 1.06 0.84 -17.27
C ARG A 129 0.31 -0.30 -16.61
N PHE A 130 -0.67 -0.86 -17.31
CA PHE A 130 -1.52 -1.92 -16.76
C PHE A 130 -0.85 -3.30 -16.75
N LEU A 131 -0.11 -3.66 -17.80
CA LEU A 131 0.53 -4.98 -17.97
C LEU A 131 1.38 -5.43 -16.75
N PRO A 132 2.24 -4.57 -16.16
CA PRO A 132 3.00 -4.89 -14.96
C PRO A 132 2.16 -5.25 -13.73
N VAL A 133 0.99 -4.63 -13.59
CA VAL A 133 0.12 -4.82 -12.43
C VAL A 133 -0.43 -6.23 -12.42
N PHE A 134 -0.90 -6.72 -13.56
CA PHE A 134 -1.49 -8.06 -13.65
C PHE A 134 -0.50 -9.15 -13.23
N ARG A 135 0.76 -9.03 -13.64
CA ARG A 135 1.83 -9.99 -13.28
C ARG A 135 2.23 -9.93 -11.82
N THR A 136 2.18 -8.77 -11.19
CA THR A 136 2.60 -8.60 -9.79
C THR A 136 1.47 -8.88 -8.79
N GLU A 137 0.20 -8.70 -9.20
CA GLU A 137 -0.93 -8.72 -8.28
C GLU A 137 -1.69 -10.04 -8.17
N TYR A 138 -1.48 -11.01 -9.05
CA TYR A 138 -2.29 -12.25 -9.02
C TYR A 138 -2.20 -12.96 -7.65
N TRP A 139 -1.02 -12.97 -7.02
CA TRP A 139 -0.85 -13.49 -5.66
C TRP A 139 -1.61 -12.69 -4.61
N THR A 140 -1.61 -11.36 -4.73
CA THR A 140 -2.36 -10.48 -3.81
C THR A 140 -3.85 -10.82 -3.85
N TRP A 141 -4.42 -11.02 -5.04
CA TRP A 141 -5.83 -11.38 -5.19
C TRP A 141 -6.14 -12.79 -4.66
N ILE A 142 -5.26 -13.76 -4.89
CA ILE A 142 -5.38 -15.11 -4.32
C ILE A 142 -5.41 -15.02 -2.79
N ILE A 143 -4.50 -14.25 -2.18
CA ILE A 143 -4.46 -14.05 -0.73
C ILE A 143 -5.73 -13.38 -0.23
N ILE A 144 -6.22 -12.34 -0.92
CA ILE A 144 -7.47 -11.66 -0.55
C ILE A 144 -8.65 -12.64 -0.54
N ILE A 145 -8.80 -13.43 -1.60
CA ILE A 145 -9.87 -14.43 -1.72
C ILE A 145 -9.74 -15.48 -0.62
N ALA A 146 -8.52 -16.01 -0.40
CA ALA A 146 -8.26 -16.99 0.65
C ALA A 146 -8.61 -16.45 2.05
N LEU A 147 -8.24 -15.21 2.36
CA LEU A 147 -8.59 -14.55 3.62
C LEU A 147 -10.10 -14.39 3.79
N TYR A 148 -10.83 -14.02 2.73
CA TYR A 148 -12.29 -13.98 2.77
C TYR A 148 -12.91 -15.36 2.99
N LEU A 149 -12.40 -16.41 2.34
CA LEU A 149 -12.85 -17.78 2.57
C LEU A 149 -12.62 -18.21 4.02
N ILE A 150 -11.47 -17.89 4.61
CA ILE A 150 -11.16 -18.16 6.03
C ILE A 150 -12.16 -17.44 6.93
N ILE A 151 -12.46 -16.17 6.68
CA ILE A 151 -13.44 -15.40 7.46
C ILE A 151 -14.84 -16.02 7.35
N LEU A 152 -15.25 -16.45 6.15
CA LEU A 152 -16.55 -17.09 5.93
C LEU A 152 -16.66 -18.44 6.66
N VAL A 153 -15.61 -19.27 6.60
CA VAL A 153 -15.55 -20.55 7.31
C VAL A 153 -15.57 -20.33 8.82
N LYS A 154 -14.77 -19.39 9.34
CA LYS A 154 -14.79 -18.98 10.75
C LYS A 154 -16.20 -18.59 11.19
N GLY A 155 -16.89 -17.77 10.41
CA GLY A 155 -18.25 -17.32 10.72
C GLY A 155 -19.30 -18.45 10.74
N LYS A 156 -19.04 -19.57 10.05
CA LYS A 156 -19.89 -20.77 10.12
C LYS A 156 -19.55 -21.67 11.31
N ILE A 157 -18.28 -21.78 11.68
CA ILE A 157 -17.81 -22.63 12.79
C ILE A 157 -18.10 -22.02 14.16
N ILE A 158 -17.97 -20.69 14.30
CA ILE A 158 -18.15 -19.96 15.57
C ILE A 158 -19.63 -19.56 15.80
N LYS A 159 -20.59 -20.17 15.09
CA LYS A 159 -21.99 -20.13 15.52
C LYS A 159 -22.17 -21.01 16.76
N ILE A 160 -21.79 -20.49 17.93
CA ILE A 160 -22.16 -20.96 19.27
C ILE A 160 -22.85 -19.80 19.96
#